data_AF-Q43037-F1
#
_entry.id   AF-Q43037-F1
#
_cell.length_a   1.000
_cell.length_b   1.000
_cell.length_c   1.000
_cell.angle_alpha   90.00
_cell.angle_beta   90.00
_cell.angle_gamma   90.00
#
_symmetry.space_group_name_H-M   'P 1'
#
loop_
_entity.id
_entity.type
_entity.pdbx_description
1 polymer ?
#
loop_
_entity_poly.entity_id
_entity_poly.type
_entity_poly.pdbx_seq_one_letter_code
_entity_poly.pdbx_strand_id
1 'polypeptide(L)'
;LDEKTIFHLNPSGRFVIGGPHGDAGLTGRKIIIDTYGGWGAHGGGAFSGKDPTKVDRSGAYIVRQAAKSIVANGLTRRCIVQVSYAIGVPEPLSVFVDTYGTGKIPDKEILKIVKESFDFRPGMMTINLDLKIGG
;
A
#
# COMPACT_ATOMS: atom_id res chain seq x y z
N LEU A 1 -18.93 -3.56 -16.14
CA LEU A 1 -18.98 -4.73 -17.03
C LEU A 1 -20.33 -4.68 -17.72
N ASP A 2 -20.33 -4.80 -19.04
CA ASP A 2 -21.52 -4.69 -19.90
C ASP A 2 -21.29 -5.46 -21.21
N GLU A 3 -22.28 -5.45 -22.09
CA GLU A 3 -22.26 -6.14 -23.39
C GLU A 3 -21.18 -5.61 -24.35
N LYS A 4 -20.65 -4.41 -24.13
CA LYS A 4 -19.59 -3.79 -24.95
C LYS A 4 -18.19 -4.09 -24.42
N THR A 5 -18.08 -4.75 -23.27
CA THR A 5 -16.80 -5.09 -22.66
C THR A 5 -16.04 -6.03 -23.57
N ILE A 6 -14.81 -5.64 -23.95
CA ILE A 6 -13.94 -6.44 -24.81
C ILE A 6 -13.22 -7.49 -23.97
N PHE A 7 -13.28 -8.75 -24.41
CA PHE A 7 -12.56 -9.86 -23.79
C PHE A 7 -11.46 -10.37 -24.73
N HIS A 8 -10.21 -10.29 -24.27
CA HIS A 8 -9.07 -10.94 -24.91
C HIS A 8 -8.74 -12.23 -24.17
N LEU A 9 -9.21 -13.37 -24.68
CA LEU A 9 -8.99 -14.68 -24.08
C LEU A 9 -7.84 -15.38 -24.80
N ASN A 10 -6.71 -15.58 -24.09
CA ASN A 10 -5.45 -16.10 -24.63
C ASN A 10 -5.09 -15.50 -26.01
N PRO A 11 -4.93 -14.17 -26.12
CA PRO A 11 -4.68 -13.51 -27.40
C PRO A 11 -3.36 -13.92 -28.06
N SER A 12 -2.42 -14.50 -27.30
CA SER A 12 -1.16 -15.07 -27.80
C SER A 12 -1.32 -16.46 -28.42
N GLY A 13 -2.52 -17.05 -28.37
CA GLY A 13 -2.78 -18.42 -28.81
C GLY A 13 -2.40 -19.46 -27.74
N ARG A 14 -1.73 -20.53 -28.16
CA ARG A 14 -1.44 -21.69 -27.31
C ARG A 14 -0.31 -21.36 -26.31
N PHE A 15 -0.56 -21.59 -25.02
CA PHE A 15 0.38 -21.28 -23.92
C PHE A 15 0.65 -22.54 -23.09
N VAL A 16 1.63 -23.36 -23.51
CA VAL A 16 1.97 -24.65 -22.86
C VAL A 16 3.21 -24.52 -21.97
N ILE A 17 4.24 -23.85 -22.47
CA ILE A 17 5.46 -23.58 -21.72
C ILE A 17 5.19 -22.39 -20.79
N GLY A 18 5.45 -22.56 -19.50
CA GLY A 18 5.24 -21.52 -18.50
C GLY A 18 6.07 -21.76 -17.23
N GLY A 19 5.80 -20.96 -16.20
CA GLY A 19 6.58 -20.98 -14.97
C GLY A 19 8.04 -20.58 -15.19
N PRO A 20 8.96 -20.95 -14.27
CA PRO A 20 10.38 -20.60 -14.38
C PRO A 20 11.08 -21.13 -15.63
N HIS A 21 10.52 -22.15 -16.29
CA HIS A 21 11.03 -22.66 -17.56
C HIS A 21 10.84 -21.66 -18.72
N GLY A 22 9.79 -20.83 -18.66
CA GLY A 22 9.46 -19.86 -19.72
C GLY A 22 9.91 -18.41 -19.43
N ASP A 23 10.08 -18.04 -18.16
CA ASP A 23 10.52 -16.69 -17.76
C ASP A 23 11.12 -16.71 -16.34
N ALA A 24 12.29 -16.08 -16.17
CA ALA A 24 12.99 -16.05 -14.89
C ALA A 24 12.29 -15.08 -13.91
N GLY A 25 11.78 -15.62 -12.80
CA GLY A 25 11.15 -14.83 -11.74
C GLY A 25 12.14 -14.36 -10.68
N LEU A 26 11.95 -13.13 -10.17
CA LEU A 26 12.67 -12.61 -9.00
C LEU A 26 11.70 -11.98 -8.01
N THR A 27 12.02 -12.09 -6.72
CA THR A 27 11.29 -11.42 -5.63
C THR A 27 11.26 -9.91 -5.86
N GLY A 28 10.10 -9.28 -5.61
CA GLY A 28 9.95 -7.83 -5.70
C GLY A 28 9.86 -7.27 -7.12
N ARG A 29 9.59 -8.10 -8.15
CA ARG A 29 9.42 -7.64 -9.54
C ARG A 29 7.98 -7.36 -9.97
N LYS A 30 7.02 -7.39 -9.04
CA LYS A 30 5.60 -7.18 -9.29
C LYS A 30 4.96 -6.17 -8.33
N ILE A 31 5.74 -5.22 -7.80
CA ILE A 31 5.32 -4.29 -6.72
C ILE A 31 4.08 -3.43 -7.05
N ILE A 32 3.85 -3.10 -8.32
CA ILE A 32 2.62 -2.38 -8.73
C ILE A 32 1.40 -3.30 -8.75
N ILE A 33 1.58 -4.58 -9.08
CA ILE A 33 0.53 -5.61 -9.00
C ILE A 33 0.23 -5.92 -7.52
N ASP A 34 1.25 -6.00 -6.68
CA ASP A 34 1.11 -6.24 -5.23
C ASP A 34 0.37 -5.11 -4.50
N THR A 35 0.25 -3.93 -5.12
CA THR A 35 -0.33 -2.75 -4.49
C THR A 35 -1.65 -2.34 -5.15
N TYR A 36 -1.62 -1.34 -6.03
CA TYR A 36 -2.80 -0.62 -6.45
C TYR A 36 -3.00 -0.62 -7.96
N GLY A 37 -2.29 -1.47 -8.71
CA GLY A 37 -2.52 -1.70 -10.13
C GLY A 37 -2.32 -0.44 -11.00
N GLY A 38 -1.40 0.44 -10.62
CA GLY A 38 -1.13 1.72 -11.28
C GLY A 38 -1.90 2.91 -10.70
N TRP A 39 -2.88 2.68 -9.82
CA TRP A 39 -3.51 3.73 -9.04
C TRP A 39 -2.66 4.12 -7.83
N GLY A 40 -2.93 5.30 -7.25
CA GLY A 40 -2.20 5.79 -6.07
C GLY A 40 -0.75 6.17 -6.40
N ALA A 41 0.19 5.76 -5.56
CA ALA A 41 1.62 5.93 -5.77
C ALA A 41 2.39 4.78 -5.10
N HIS A 42 3.70 4.69 -5.36
CA HIS A 42 4.57 3.65 -4.84
C HIS A 42 5.93 4.22 -4.41
N GLY A 43 6.41 3.86 -3.21
CA GLY A 43 7.70 4.33 -2.67
C GLY A 43 8.93 3.53 -3.15
N GLY A 44 8.70 2.38 -3.80
CA GLY A 44 9.74 1.57 -4.45
C GLY A 44 10.10 0.27 -3.73
N GLY A 45 9.86 0.19 -2.41
CA GLY A 45 10.16 -1.00 -1.61
C GLY A 45 9.25 -2.19 -1.92
N ALA A 46 9.83 -3.37 -2.19
CA ALA A 46 9.10 -4.64 -2.30
C ALA A 46 8.67 -5.18 -0.92
N PHE A 47 7.68 -6.09 -0.86
CA PHE A 47 7.15 -6.63 0.40
C PHE A 47 7.65 -8.03 0.76
N SER A 48 7.57 -8.97 -0.18
CA SER A 48 7.85 -10.40 0.07
C SER A 48 9.30 -10.65 0.50
N GLY A 49 9.48 -11.59 1.43
CA GLY A 49 10.79 -11.94 2.00
C GLY A 49 11.27 -11.02 3.12
N LYS A 50 10.49 -10.02 3.52
CA LYS A 50 10.82 -9.10 4.61
C LYS A 50 10.02 -9.41 5.87
N ASP A 51 10.69 -9.56 7.01
CA ASP A 51 10.04 -9.58 8.31
C ASP A 51 9.40 -8.21 8.63
N PRO A 52 8.43 -8.13 9.55
CA PRO A 52 7.61 -6.93 9.71
C PRO A 52 8.34 -5.73 10.30
N THR A 53 9.59 -5.90 10.77
CA THR A 53 10.41 -4.76 11.20
C THR A 53 10.82 -3.84 10.05
N LYS A 54 10.70 -4.32 8.79
CA LYS A 54 11.09 -3.57 7.59
C LYS A 54 9.93 -2.66 7.18
N VAL A 55 10.16 -1.36 7.29
CA VAL A 55 9.14 -0.31 7.05
C VAL A 55 8.60 -0.29 5.62
N ASP A 56 9.34 -0.83 4.65
CA ASP A 56 8.79 -1.03 3.29
C ASP A 56 7.50 -1.86 3.30
N ARG A 57 7.40 -2.84 4.21
CA ARG A 57 6.24 -3.71 4.36
C ARG A 57 5.26 -3.17 5.40
N SER A 58 5.70 -3.00 6.65
CA SER A 58 4.82 -2.56 7.74
C SER A 58 4.34 -1.12 7.57
N GLY A 59 5.20 -0.22 7.09
CA GLY A 59 4.83 1.16 6.75
C GLY A 59 3.82 1.24 5.60
N ALA A 60 4.00 0.44 4.55
CA ALA A 60 3.01 0.35 3.47
C ALA A 60 1.64 -0.17 3.97
N TYR A 61 1.66 -1.14 4.90
CA TYR A 61 0.44 -1.72 5.45
C TYR A 61 -0.30 -0.73 6.37
N ILE A 62 0.40 0.02 7.21
CA ILE A 62 -0.26 1.00 8.09
C ILE A 62 -0.87 2.15 7.27
N VAL A 63 -0.20 2.62 6.20
CA VAL A 63 -0.79 3.69 5.37
C VAL A 63 -1.97 3.18 4.55
N ARG A 64 -1.99 1.88 4.20
CA ARG A 64 -3.19 1.25 3.64
C ARG A 64 -4.34 1.24 4.65
N GLN A 65 -4.08 0.88 5.91
CA GLN A 65 -5.08 0.91 6.98
C GLN A 65 -5.60 2.35 7.19
N ALA A 66 -4.71 3.33 7.27
CA ALA A 66 -5.07 4.74 7.40
C ALA A 66 -5.94 5.22 6.24
N ALA A 67 -5.50 5.05 4.99
CA ALA A 67 -6.26 5.45 3.81
C ALA A 67 -7.65 4.78 3.74
N LYS A 68 -7.71 3.47 4.04
CA LYS A 68 -8.98 2.73 4.10
C LYS A 68 -9.89 3.30 5.19
N SER A 69 -9.36 3.59 6.38
CA SER A 69 -10.14 4.14 7.49
C SER A 69 -10.68 5.53 7.17
N ILE A 70 -9.91 6.41 6.52
CA ILE A 70 -10.38 7.75 6.12
C ILE A 70 -11.60 7.63 5.19
N VAL A 71 -11.52 6.76 4.17
CA VAL A 71 -12.63 6.53 3.23
C VAL A 71 -13.82 5.83 3.92
N ALA A 72 -13.58 4.81 4.72
CA ALA A 72 -14.62 4.04 5.40
C ALA A 72 -15.41 4.88 6.42
N ASN A 73 -14.76 5.84 7.08
CA ASN A 73 -15.43 6.80 7.96
C ASN A 73 -16.12 7.94 7.19
N GLY A 74 -16.12 7.88 5.85
CA GLY A 74 -16.83 8.83 5.01
C GLY A 74 -16.22 10.23 5.01
N LEU A 75 -14.96 10.41 5.43
CA LEU A 75 -14.27 11.70 5.38
C LEU A 75 -13.93 12.11 3.94
N THR A 76 -13.78 11.13 3.05
CA THR A 76 -13.44 11.35 1.64
C THR A 76 -13.91 10.19 0.77
N ARG A 77 -13.97 10.40 -0.55
CA ARG A 77 -14.26 9.32 -1.52
C ARG A 77 -13.00 8.62 -2.01
N ARG A 78 -11.87 9.32 -2.00
CA ARG A 78 -10.56 8.81 -2.43
C ARG A 78 -9.49 9.56 -1.65
N CYS A 79 -8.44 8.86 -1.21
CA CYS A 79 -7.26 9.52 -0.68
C CYS A 79 -5.99 8.73 -0.97
N ILE A 80 -4.87 9.41 -0.81
CA ILE A 80 -3.55 8.82 -0.71
C ILE A 80 -2.93 9.26 0.62
N VAL A 81 -2.19 8.36 1.25
CA VAL A 81 -1.41 8.61 2.47
C VAL A 81 0.03 8.22 2.19
N GLN A 82 0.97 9.11 2.49
CA GLN A 82 2.40 8.88 2.35
C GLN A 82 3.07 8.99 3.72
N VAL A 83 4.07 8.13 3.95
CA VAL A 83 4.95 8.16 5.12
C VAL A 83 6.40 7.95 4.67
N SER A 84 7.36 8.62 5.32
CA SER A 84 8.80 8.47 5.04
C SER A 84 9.60 8.28 6.33
N TYR A 85 10.68 7.51 6.27
CA TYR A 85 11.53 7.20 7.42
C TYR A 85 13.01 7.45 7.12
N ALA A 86 13.78 7.74 8.15
CA ALA A 86 15.23 7.63 8.16
C ALA A 86 15.66 6.36 8.92
N ILE A 87 16.74 5.73 8.48
CA ILE A 87 17.29 4.56 9.18
C ILE A 87 17.70 4.95 10.61
N GLY A 88 17.26 4.16 11.60
CA GLY A 88 17.54 4.40 13.02
C GLY A 88 16.66 5.47 13.69
N VAL A 89 15.78 6.16 12.95
CA VAL A 89 14.84 7.13 13.53
C VAL A 89 13.46 6.48 13.69
N PRO A 90 12.89 6.42 14.91
CA PRO A 90 11.62 5.74 15.14
C PRO A 90 10.42 6.50 14.60
N GLU A 91 10.44 7.82 14.64
CA GLU A 91 9.35 8.66 14.11
C GLU A 91 9.46 8.85 12.60
N PRO A 92 8.35 8.94 11.86
CA PRO A 92 8.40 9.28 10.45
C PRO A 92 8.91 10.70 10.24
N LEU A 93 9.77 10.90 9.24
CA LEU A 93 10.23 12.23 8.83
C LEU A 93 9.10 13.08 8.25
N SER A 94 8.13 12.44 7.60
CA SER A 94 6.96 13.10 7.03
C SER A 94 5.77 12.17 6.99
N VAL A 95 4.57 12.76 7.11
CA VAL A 95 3.27 12.14 6.86
C VAL A 95 2.47 13.12 6.02
N PHE A 96 1.85 12.64 4.95
CA PHE A 96 1.07 13.46 4.02
C PHE A 96 -0.24 12.76 3.67
N VAL A 97 -1.30 13.56 3.47
CA VAL A 97 -2.62 13.12 3.03
C VAL A 97 -3.07 14.02 1.88
N ASP A 98 -3.58 13.41 0.81
CA ASP A 98 -4.25 14.11 -0.30
C ASP A 98 -5.56 13.38 -0.61
N THR A 99 -6.68 14.11 -0.59
CA THR A 99 -8.02 13.55 -0.85
C THR A 99 -8.48 13.73 -2.30
N TYR A 100 -7.62 14.20 -3.19
CA TYR A 100 -7.91 14.52 -4.59
C TYR A 100 -9.14 15.43 -4.73
N GLY A 101 -9.31 16.37 -3.78
CA GLY A 101 -10.45 17.29 -3.73
C GLY A 101 -11.79 16.64 -3.34
N THR A 102 -11.79 15.39 -2.84
CA THR A 102 -13.02 14.69 -2.43
C THR A 102 -13.25 14.66 -0.92
N GLY A 103 -12.37 15.32 -0.14
CA GLY A 103 -12.51 15.48 1.30
C GLY A 103 -13.72 16.33 1.69
N LYS A 104 -14.44 15.93 2.73
CA LYS A 104 -15.50 16.72 3.36
C LYS A 104 -14.97 17.83 4.27
N ILE A 105 -13.71 17.68 4.69
CA ILE A 105 -12.95 18.64 5.49
C ILE A 105 -11.55 18.80 4.87
N PRO A 106 -10.81 19.88 5.15
CA PRO A 106 -9.49 20.12 4.57
C PRO A 106 -8.49 18.98 4.86
N ASP A 107 -7.62 18.68 3.89
CA ASP A 107 -6.61 17.61 4.00
C ASP A 107 -5.69 17.77 5.21
N LYS A 108 -5.39 19.02 5.61
CA LYS A 108 -4.62 19.33 6.82
C LYS A 108 -5.30 18.85 8.11
N GLU A 109 -6.64 18.84 8.16
CA GLU A 109 -7.41 18.38 9.32
C GLU A 109 -7.48 16.85 9.34
N ILE A 110 -7.65 16.23 8.17
CA ILE A 110 -7.58 14.76 8.05
C ILE A 110 -6.18 14.27 8.43
N LEU A 111 -5.13 14.95 7.99
CA LEU A 111 -3.75 14.64 8.37
C LEU A 111 -3.57 14.70 9.90
N LYS A 112 -4.13 15.70 10.57
CA LYS A 112 -4.09 15.79 12.04
C LYS A 112 -4.76 14.58 12.69
N ILE A 113 -5.98 14.24 12.25
CA ILE A 113 -6.73 13.07 12.74
C ILE A 113 -5.92 11.79 12.54
N VAL A 114 -5.31 11.61 11.36
CA VAL A 114 -4.47 10.44 11.05
C VAL A 114 -3.27 10.34 11.98
N LYS A 115 -2.56 11.45 12.22
CA LYS A 115 -1.40 11.46 13.13
C LYS A 115 -1.78 11.22 14.60
N GLU A 116 -2.99 11.58 15.01
CA GLU A 116 -3.51 11.33 16.36
C GLU A 116 -4.07 9.90 16.53
N SER A 117 -4.56 9.29 15.45
CA SER A 117 -5.25 8.00 15.49
C SER A 117 -4.34 6.79 15.19
N PHE A 118 -3.19 7.01 14.54
CA PHE A 118 -2.28 5.95 14.12
C PHE A 118 -0.88 6.17 14.68
N ASP A 119 -0.29 5.08 15.20
CA ASP A 119 1.11 5.05 15.61
C ASP A 119 2.00 4.55 14.46
N PHE A 120 2.79 5.46 13.90
CA PHE A 120 3.66 5.19 12.75
C PHE A 120 5.05 4.68 13.15
N ARG A 121 5.34 4.44 14.43
CA ARG A 121 6.65 3.92 14.85
C ARG A 121 6.82 2.46 14.41
N PRO A 122 7.96 2.04 13.83
CA PRO A 122 8.14 0.68 13.27
C PRO A 122 7.78 -0.48 14.20
N GLY A 123 8.16 -0.38 15.48
CA GLY A 123 7.81 -1.39 16.48
C GLY A 123 6.31 -1.45 16.75
N MET A 124 5.65 -0.29 16.84
CA MET A 124 4.23 -0.18 17.12
C MET A 124 3.38 -0.60 15.93
N MET A 125 3.77 -0.27 14.70
CA MET A 125 3.10 -0.76 13.50
C MET A 125 3.06 -2.29 13.46
N THR A 126 4.17 -2.94 13.84
CA THR A 126 4.26 -4.41 13.88
C THR A 126 3.33 -5.01 14.93
N ILE A 127 3.23 -4.38 16.11
CA ILE A 127 2.40 -4.83 17.23
C ILE A 127 0.91 -4.57 16.96
N ASN A 128 0.55 -3.34 16.59
CA ASN A 128 -0.84 -2.90 16.40
C ASN A 128 -1.52 -3.61 15.21
N LEU A 129 -0.73 -4.01 14.21
CA LEU A 129 -1.20 -4.81 13.08
C LEU A 129 -0.96 -6.31 13.28
N ASP A 130 -0.40 -6.71 14.42
CA ASP A 130 -0.23 -8.11 14.82
C ASP A 130 0.57 -8.95 13.80
N LEU A 131 1.63 -8.36 13.23
CA LEU A 131 2.32 -8.92 12.07
C LEU A 131 3.33 -10.04 12.41
N LYS A 132 3.42 -10.45 13.68
CA LYS A 132 4.37 -11.46 14.17
C LYS A 132 3.71 -12.79 14.54
N ILE A 133 2.39 -12.94 14.43
CA ILE A 133 1.73 -14.21 14.78
C ILE A 133 2.21 -15.34 13.87
N GLY A 134 2.70 -16.42 14.49
CA GLY A 134 3.16 -17.64 13.82
C GLY A 134 4.67 -17.91 13.92
N GLY A 135 5.39 -17.20 14.79
CA GLY A 135 6.78 -17.50 15.18
C GLY A 135 6.90 -17.94 16.63
#